data_AF-A0A2V5PXB6-F1
#
_entry.id   AF-A0A2V5PXB6-F1
#
_cell.length_a   1.000
_cell.length_b   1.000
_cell.length_c   1.000
_cell.angle_alpha   90.00
_cell.angle_beta   90.00
_cell.angle_gamma   90.00
#
_symmetry.space_group_name_H-M   'P 1'
#
loop_
_entity.id
_entity.type
_entity.pdbx_description
1 polymer ?
#
loop_
_entity_poly.entity_id
_entity_poly.type
_entity_poly.pdbx_seq_one_letter_code
_entity_poly.pdbx_strand_id
1 'polypeptide(L)' 'CRHNAALARYHLQGVAGDPSLNLPDGIHPNAAGQKILAENVWRVLEPIAREASNESH' A
#
# COMPACT_ATOMS: atom_id res chain seq x y z
N CYS A 1 -17.32 8.67 -7.92
CA CYS A 1 -17.56 8.13 -6.56
C CYS A 1 -17.68 9.28 -5.58
N ARG A 2 -18.73 9.32 -4.74
CA ARG A 2 -19.00 10.37 -3.75
C ARG A 2 -18.60 9.91 -2.34
N HIS A 3 -17.30 9.84 -2.04
CA HIS A 3 -16.79 9.73 -0.67
C HIS A 3 -15.44 10.45 -0.61
N ASN A 4 -15.19 11.21 0.46
CA ASN A 4 -13.92 11.90 0.68
C ASN A 4 -12.89 10.92 1.27
N ALA A 5 -12.48 9.94 0.48
CA ALA A 5 -11.56 8.89 0.88
C ALA A 5 -10.38 8.82 -0.09
N ALA A 6 -9.17 8.67 0.45
CA ALA A 6 -7.99 8.42 -0.34
C ALA A 6 -8.00 7.00 -0.92
N LEU A 7 -7.50 6.85 -2.15
CA LEU A 7 -7.53 5.58 -2.89
C LEU A 7 -6.11 5.11 -3.22
N ALA A 8 -5.68 4.00 -2.62
CA ALA A 8 -4.45 3.30 -2.98
C ALA A 8 -4.66 2.41 -4.22
N ARG A 9 -4.85 3.03 -5.39
CA ARG A 9 -5.21 2.34 -6.64
C ARG A 9 -4.20 1.28 -7.09
N TYR A 10 -2.95 1.38 -6.65
CA TYR A 10 -1.83 0.54 -7.12
C TYR A 10 -1.09 -0.16 -5.96
N HIS A 11 -1.80 -0.59 -4.91
CA HIS A 11 -1.17 -1.21 -3.75
C HIS A 11 -0.37 -2.49 -4.09
N LEU A 12 -0.80 -3.28 -5.08
CA LEU A 12 -0.11 -4.49 -5.55
C LEU A 12 0.95 -4.25 -6.64
N GLN A 13 1.18 -3.00 -7.03
CA GLN A 13 2.12 -2.69 -8.11
C GLN A 13 3.53 -3.19 -7.78
N GLY A 14 4.11 -3.94 -8.71
CA GLY A 14 5.45 -4.52 -8.56
C GLY A 14 5.51 -5.77 -7.68
N VAL A 15 4.37 -6.34 -7.25
CA VAL A 15 4.33 -7.57 -6.43
C VAL A 15 3.43 -8.64 -7.03
N ALA A 16 2.24 -8.27 -7.51
CA ALA A 16 1.31 -9.26 -8.04
C ALA A 16 1.90 -10.03 -9.23
N GLY A 17 1.86 -11.36 -9.16
CA GLY A 17 2.32 -12.25 -10.23
C GLY A 17 3.83 -12.45 -10.32
N ASP A 18 4.64 -11.80 -9.49
CA ASP A 18 6.08 -12.05 -9.40
C ASP A 18 6.35 -13.27 -8.48
N PRO A 19 6.88 -14.40 -8.99
CA PRO A 19 7.13 -15.59 -8.17
C PRO A 19 8.19 -15.37 -7.08
N SER A 20 9.08 -14.39 -7.24
CA SER A 20 10.11 -14.07 -6.25
C SER A 20 9.56 -13.27 -5.06
N LEU A 21 8.40 -12.63 -5.24
CA LEU A 21 7.75 -11.78 -4.25
C LEU A 21 6.45 -12.38 -3.70
N ASN A 22 6.02 -13.53 -4.22
CA ASN A 22 4.84 -14.26 -3.76
C ASN A 22 5.19 -15.62 -3.14
N LEU A 23 4.25 -16.15 -2.37
CA LEU A 23 4.24 -17.52 -1.90
C LEU A 23 3.93 -18.47 -3.07
N PRO A 24 4.12 -19.80 -2.91
CA PRO A 24 3.89 -20.78 -3.98
C PRO A 24 2.45 -20.79 -4.55
N ASP A 25 1.48 -20.22 -3.83
CA ASP A 25 0.11 -20.03 -4.33
C ASP A 25 -0.03 -18.94 -5.40
N GLY A 26 1.00 -18.12 -5.60
CA GLY A 26 1.06 -17.09 -6.63
C GLY A 26 0.21 -15.84 -6.36
N ILE A 27 -0.47 -15.73 -5.21
CA ILE A 27 -1.36 -14.60 -4.90
C ILE A 27 -1.06 -13.94 -3.56
N HIS A 28 -0.42 -14.64 -2.62
CA HIS A 28 -0.04 -14.07 -1.34
C HIS A 28 1.41 -13.57 -1.39
N PRO A 29 1.66 -12.27 -1.14
CA PRO A 29 3.03 -11.77 -1.08
C PRO A 29 3.81 -12.39 0.08
N ASN A 30 5.05 -12.77 -0.18
CA ASN A 30 6.01 -13.16 0.85
C ASN A 30 6.53 -11.93 1.62
N ALA A 31 7.45 -12.11 2.57
CA ALA A 31 7.97 -11.01 3.39
C ALA A 31 8.54 -9.84 2.56
N ALA A 32 9.23 -10.11 1.45
CA ALA A 32 9.76 -9.07 0.57
C ALA A 32 8.62 -8.35 -0.19
N GLY A 33 7.65 -9.10 -0.71
CA GLY A 33 6.46 -8.54 -1.35
C GLY A 33 5.62 -7.67 -0.40
N GLN A 34 5.44 -8.11 0.85
CA GLN A 34 4.73 -7.33 1.89
C GLN A 34 5.40 -5.99 2.17
N LYS A 35 6.74 -5.93 2.16
CA LYS A 35 7.49 -4.67 2.33
C LYS A 35 7.15 -3.66 1.22
N ILE A 36 7.11 -4.12 -0.03
CA ILE A 36 6.77 -3.27 -1.18
C ILE A 36 5.30 -2.80 -1.10
N LEU A 37 4.39 -3.69 -0.71
CA LEU A 37 2.99 -3.33 -0.46
C LEU A 37 2.86 -2.23 0.59
N ALA A 38 3.58 -2.34 1.70
CA ALA A 38 3.58 -1.34 2.76
C ALA A 38 4.07 0.02 2.24
N GLU A 39 5.14 0.05 1.44
CA GLU A 39 5.65 1.28 0.82
C GLU A 39 4.62 1.90 -0.15
N ASN A 40 3.96 1.08 -0.98
CA ASN A 40 2.93 1.55 -1.92
C ASN A 40 1.74 2.19 -1.20
N VAL A 41 1.29 1.60 -0.10
CA VAL A 41 0.20 2.14 0.73
C VAL A 41 0.65 3.38 1.49
N TRP A 42 1.86 3.36 2.06
CA TRP A 42 2.39 4.47 2.85
C TRP A 42 2.49 5.77 2.06
N ARG A 43 2.86 5.72 0.77
CA ARG A 43 2.86 6.91 -0.11
C ARG A 43 1.51 7.65 -0.18
N VAL A 44 0.41 6.96 0.08
CA VAL A 44 -0.93 7.55 0.12
C VAL A 44 -1.29 7.99 1.55
N LEU A 45 -0.95 7.18 2.55
CA LEU A 45 -1.32 7.45 3.95
C LEU A 45 -0.46 8.52 4.63
N GLU A 46 0.82 8.65 4.27
CA GLU A 46 1.74 9.59 4.90
C GLU A 46 1.23 11.04 4.88
N PRO A 47 0.86 11.66 3.74
CA PRO A 47 0.39 13.04 3.75
C PRO A 47 -0.88 13.23 4.59
N ILE A 48 -1.80 12.25 4.55
CA ILE A 48 -3.04 12.27 5.33
C ILE A 48 -2.73 12.21 6.83
N ALA A 49 -1.80 11.35 7.23
CA ALA A 49 -1.37 11.22 8.61
C ALA A 49 -0.69 12.52 9.11
N ARG A 50 0.13 13.15 8.26
CA ARG A 50 0.77 14.44 8.56
C ARG A 50 -0.26 15.56 8.70
N GLU A 51 -1.22 15.66 7.78
CA GLU A 51 -2.32 16.62 7.85
C GLU A 51 -3.13 16.43 9.13
N ALA A 52 -3.54 15.19 9.44
CA ALA A 52 -4.28 14.88 10.66
C ALA A 52 -3.51 15.26 11.94
N SER A 53 -2.18 15.08 11.96
CA SER A 53 -1.34 15.49 13.08
C SER A 53 -1.20 17.02 13.22
N ASN A 54 -1.30 17.76 12.12
CA ASN A 54 -1.22 19.23 12.11
C ASN A 54 -2.55 19.88 12.53
N GLU A 55 -3.69 19.29 12.17
CA GLU A 55 -5.04 19.72 12.59
C GLU A 55 -5.29 19.54 14.10
N SER A 56 -4.43 18.80 14.79
CA SER A 56 -4.50 18.52 16.22
C SER A 56 -3.81 19.58 17.09
N HIS A 57 -3.26 20.64 16.49
CA HIS A 57 -2.55 21.75 17.13
C HIS A 57 -3.23 23.08 16.79
#